data_AF-A0A7J4NBX0-F1
#
_entry.id   AF-A0A7J4NBX0-F1
#
_cell.length_a   1.000
_cell.length_b   1.000
_cell.length_c   1.000
_cell.angle_alpha   90.00
_cell.angle_beta   90.00
_cell.angle_gamma   90.00
#
_symmetry.space_group_name_H-M   'P 1'
#
loop_
_entity.id
_entity.type
_entity.pdbx_description
1 polymer ?
#
loop_
_entity_poly.entity_id
_entity_poly.type
_entity_poly.pdbx_seq_one_letter_code
_entity_poly.pdbx_strand_id
1 'polypeptide(L)'
;INEMVATLEGAGLEVDVRHLITVSDVMTSEGEVRAIGRHGVSGTKHSILARSAFEVTVNHLLRAGVIGERDELRGVTENIIVGQPVSLGTGAVTLYYIPEENEA
;
A
#
# COMPACT_ATOMS: atom_id res chain seq x y z
N ILE A 1 -8.65 4.80 18.12
CA ILE A 1 -7.40 5.19 18.84
C ILE A 1 -7.47 4.82 20.32
N ASN A 2 -8.32 5.45 21.14
CA ASN A 2 -8.31 5.26 22.61
C ASN A 2 -8.32 3.78 23.07
N GLU A 3 -9.16 2.96 22.44
CA GLU A 3 -9.22 1.52 22.76
C GLU A 3 -7.93 0.77 22.46
N MET A 4 -7.25 1.09 21.35
CA MET A 4 -5.97 0.49 20.98
C MET A 4 -4.88 0.88 21.98
N VAL A 5 -4.87 2.15 22.42
CA VAL A 5 -3.92 2.63 23.45
C VAL A 5 -4.14 1.89 24.75
N ALA A 6 -5.38 1.88 25.26
CA ALA A 6 -5.72 1.20 26.52
C ALA A 6 -5.39 -0.30 26.49
N THR A 7 -5.62 -0.97 25.36
CA THR A 7 -5.30 -2.39 25.18
C THR A 7 -3.78 -2.64 25.22
N LEU A 8 -2.99 -1.83 24.50
CA LEU A 8 -1.53 -1.99 24.46
C LEU A 8 -0.89 -1.63 25.80
N GLU A 9 -1.33 -0.54 26.44
CA GLU A 9 -0.89 -0.15 27.78
C GLU A 9 -1.25 -1.23 28.82
N GLY A 10 -2.46 -1.78 28.76
CA GLY A 10 -2.90 -2.87 29.63
C GLY A 10 -2.07 -4.15 29.46
N ALA A 11 -1.48 -4.37 28.28
CA ALA A 11 -0.53 -5.45 28.01
C ALA A 11 0.93 -5.10 28.36
N GLY A 12 1.20 -3.88 28.85
CA GLY A 12 2.55 -3.38 29.15
C GLY A 12 3.39 -3.08 27.91
N LEU A 13 2.75 -2.87 26.75
CA LEU A 13 3.42 -2.56 25.48
C LEU A 13 3.40 -1.06 25.22
N GLU A 14 4.58 -0.44 25.12
CA GLU A 14 4.72 0.95 24.74
C GLU A 14 4.83 1.08 23.21
N VAL A 15 3.91 1.83 22.60
CA VAL A 15 3.90 2.10 21.16
C VAL A 15 3.64 3.59 20.94
N ASP A 16 4.44 4.21 20.07
CA ASP A 16 4.24 5.61 19.71
C ASP A 16 2.86 5.83 19.07
N VAL A 17 2.13 6.82 19.59
CA VAL A 17 0.75 7.12 19.19
C VAL A 17 0.60 7.37 17.68
N ARG A 18 1.64 7.84 16.99
CA ARG A 18 1.61 8.11 15.54
C ARG A 18 1.34 6.85 14.73
N HIS A 19 1.81 5.68 15.19
CA HIS A 19 1.50 4.40 14.54
C HIS A 19 0.02 4.05 14.68
N LEU A 20 -0.56 4.29 15.87
CA LEU A 20 -1.95 3.99 16.16
C LEU A 20 -2.90 4.94 15.42
N ILE A 21 -2.51 6.21 15.28
CA ILE A 21 -3.21 7.20 14.45
C ILE A 21 -3.19 6.75 12.99
N THR A 22 -2.01 6.40 12.44
CA THR A 22 -1.89 5.96 11.04
C THR A 22 -2.77 4.76 10.74
N VAL A 23 -2.81 3.76 11.62
CA VAL A 23 -3.69 2.58 11.46
C VAL A 23 -5.15 2.99 11.54
N SER A 24 -5.51 3.86 12.49
CA SER A 24 -6.88 4.34 12.66
C SER A 24 -7.35 5.11 11.42
N ASP A 25 -6.53 6.01 10.88
CA ASP A 25 -6.83 6.77 9.67
C ASP A 25 -7.05 5.85 8.46
N VAL A 26 -6.20 4.83 8.29
CA VAL A 26 -6.38 3.82 7.23
C VAL A 26 -7.70 3.06 7.40
N MET A 27 -8.13 2.81 8.64
CA MET A 27 -9.40 2.13 8.91
C MET A 27 -10.63 3.02 8.70
N THR A 28 -10.50 4.35 8.75
CA THR A 28 -11.66 5.27 8.76
C THR A 28 -11.70 6.28 7.60
N SER A 29 -10.69 6.29 6.72
CA SER A 29 -10.54 7.30 5.65
C SER A 29 -11.69 7.38 4.65
N GLU A 30 -12.47 6.31 4.50
CA GLU A 30 -13.59 6.21 3.54
C GLU A 30 -14.96 6.54 4.15
N GLY A 31 -15.00 7.07 5.38
CA GLY A 31 -16.24 7.51 6.04
C GLY A 31 -16.99 6.40 6.80
N GLU A 32 -16.46 5.18 6.80
CA GLU A 32 -16.91 4.07 7.66
C GLU A 32 -15.69 3.35 8.27
N VAL A 33 -15.89 2.60 9.36
CA VAL A 33 -14.82 1.80 9.96
C VAL A 33 -14.68 0.49 9.18
N ARG A 34 -13.53 0.31 8.53
CA ARG A 34 -13.23 -0.85 7.68
C ARG A 34 -12.26 -1.80 8.38
N ALA A 35 -12.53 -3.10 8.26
CA ALA A 35 -11.65 -4.13 8.81
C ALA A 35 -10.31 -4.18 8.07
N ILE A 36 -9.23 -4.47 8.81
CA ILE A 36 -7.94 -4.82 8.20
C ILE A 36 -8.02 -6.28 7.74
N GLY A 37 -8.03 -6.50 6.42
CA GLY A 37 -8.09 -7.83 5.83
C GLY A 37 -8.86 -7.86 4.50
N ARG A 38 -9.12 -9.07 3.98
CA ARG A 38 -9.74 -9.29 2.65
C ARG A 38 -11.16 -8.70 2.50
N HIS A 39 -11.89 -8.53 3.59
CA HIS A 39 -13.25 -7.96 3.56
C HIS A 39 -13.27 -6.44 3.77
N GLY A 40 -12.11 -5.80 3.93
CA GLY A 40 -12.01 -4.35 4.11
C GLY A 40 -10.85 -3.78 3.31
N VAL A 41 -9.89 -3.17 4.01
CA VAL A 41 -8.82 -2.35 3.40
C VAL A 41 -8.01 -3.14 2.36
N SER A 42 -7.58 -4.37 2.67
CA SER A 42 -6.72 -5.15 1.77
C SER A 42 -7.46 -5.65 0.52
N GLY A 43 -8.75 -6.00 0.65
CA GLY A 43 -9.56 -6.50 -0.48
C GLY A 43 -10.00 -5.43 -1.47
N THR A 44 -9.85 -4.15 -1.11
CA THR A 44 -10.28 -3.01 -1.93
C THR A 44 -9.13 -2.18 -2.49
N LYS A 45 -7.89 -2.64 -2.34
CA LYS A 45 -6.74 -2.05 -3.05
C LYS A 45 -7.01 -1.98 -4.54
N HIS A 46 -6.59 -0.90 -5.20
CA HIS A 46 -6.84 -0.73 -6.64
C HIS A 46 -6.05 -1.71 -7.52
N SER A 47 -4.80 -2.03 -7.15
CA SER A 47 -3.96 -2.96 -7.92
C SER A 47 -4.49 -4.40 -7.84
N ILE A 48 -4.61 -5.04 -9.01
CA ILE A 48 -4.99 -6.45 -9.16
C ILE A 48 -3.93 -7.33 -8.52
N LEU A 49 -2.66 -7.04 -8.78
CA LEU A 49 -1.53 -7.79 -8.22
C LEU A 49 -1.45 -7.61 -6.70
N ALA A 50 -1.69 -6.40 -6.20
CA ALA A 50 -1.70 -6.13 -4.76
C ALA A 50 -2.85 -6.86 -4.03
N ARG A 51 -4.05 -6.94 -4.62
CA ARG A 51 -5.17 -7.76 -4.07
C ARG A 51 -4.84 -9.26 -4.16
N SER A 52 -4.34 -9.72 -5.31
CA SER A 52 -4.05 -11.14 -5.55
C SER A 52 -2.93 -11.68 -4.66
N ALA A 53 -2.01 -10.83 -4.24
CA ALA A 53 -0.94 -11.16 -3.29
C ALA A 53 -1.43 -11.34 -1.84
N PHE A 54 -2.68 -10.96 -1.53
CA PHE A 54 -3.25 -11.07 -0.18
C PHE A 54 -4.58 -11.83 -0.19
N GLU A 55 -4.50 -13.14 0.04
CA GLU A 55 -5.61 -14.10 0.02
C GLU A 55 -6.37 -14.19 -1.33
N VAL A 56 -7.03 -15.33 -1.58
CA VAL A 56 -7.93 -15.55 -2.74
C VAL A 56 -7.35 -15.19 -4.13
N THR A 57 -6.05 -15.44 -4.33
CA THR A 57 -5.26 -15.07 -5.52
C THR A 57 -5.92 -15.41 -6.86
N VAL A 58 -6.36 -16.66 -7.03
CA VAL A 58 -6.89 -17.15 -8.32
C VAL A 58 -8.16 -16.41 -8.73
N ASN A 59 -9.07 -16.14 -7.78
CA ASN A 59 -10.33 -15.45 -8.09
C ASN A 59 -10.09 -14.00 -8.52
N HIS A 60 -9.13 -13.31 -7.88
CA HIS A 60 -8.78 -11.94 -8.26
C HIS A 60 -8.23 -11.87 -9.69
N LEU A 61 -7.30 -12.76 -10.04
CA LEU A 61 -6.71 -12.81 -11.39
C LEU A 61 -7.74 -13.23 -12.46
N LEU A 62 -8.55 -14.25 -12.19
CA LEU A 62 -9.59 -14.70 -13.12
C LEU A 62 -10.61 -13.60 -13.40
N ARG A 63 -11.13 -12.95 -12.35
CA ARG A 63 -12.10 -11.87 -12.50
C ARG A 63 -11.52 -10.71 -13.29
N ALA A 64 -10.29 -10.29 -12.97
CA ALA A 64 -9.59 -9.24 -13.68
C ALA A 64 -9.40 -9.59 -15.17
N GLY A 65 -9.04 -10.84 -15.47
CA GLY A 65 -8.92 -11.33 -16.84
C GLY A 65 -10.23 -11.32 -17.62
N VAL A 66 -11.35 -11.68 -16.98
CA VAL A 66 -12.69 -11.69 -17.60
C VAL A 66 -13.16 -10.27 -17.96
N ILE A 67 -12.93 -9.28 -17.08
CA ILE A 67 -13.37 -7.90 -17.31
C ILE A 67 -12.35 -7.04 -18.05
N GLY A 68 -11.14 -7.56 -18.28
CA GLY A 68 -10.04 -6.83 -18.91
C GLY A 68 -9.46 -5.71 -18.04
N GLU A 69 -9.43 -5.90 -16.72
CA GLU A 69 -8.87 -4.92 -15.77
C GLU A 69 -7.37 -4.74 -16.02
N ARG A 70 -6.86 -3.51 -15.85
CA ARG A 70 -5.44 -3.17 -16.04
C ARG A 70 -4.82 -2.69 -14.74
N ASP A 71 -3.61 -3.14 -14.47
CA ASP A 71 -2.82 -2.69 -13.31
C ASP A 71 -1.88 -1.56 -13.73
N GLU A 72 -1.92 -0.45 -13.00
CA GLU A 72 -1.09 0.73 -13.30
C GLU A 72 0.28 0.71 -12.63
N LEU A 73 0.61 -0.34 -11.84
CA LEU A 73 1.93 -0.51 -11.23
C LEU A 73 2.36 0.68 -10.34
N ARG A 74 1.43 1.28 -9.58
CA ARG A 74 1.71 2.48 -8.78
C ARG A 74 2.13 2.18 -7.33
N GLY A 75 1.75 1.02 -6.80
CA GLY A 75 2.02 0.61 -5.43
C GLY A 75 3.26 -0.26 -5.27
N VAL A 76 3.56 -0.61 -4.03
CA VAL A 76 4.78 -1.32 -3.65
C VAL A 76 4.76 -2.78 -4.13
N THR A 77 3.65 -3.48 -3.92
CA THR A 77 3.56 -4.93 -4.12
C THR A 77 3.70 -5.30 -5.59
N GLU A 78 2.98 -4.59 -6.45
CA GLU A 78 2.96 -4.80 -7.88
C GLU A 78 4.31 -4.51 -8.54
N ASN A 79 5.00 -3.44 -8.15
CA ASN A 79 6.37 -3.14 -8.61
C ASN A 79 7.37 -4.23 -8.21
N ILE A 80 7.28 -4.74 -6.98
CA ILE A 80 8.13 -5.85 -6.53
C ILE A 80 7.89 -7.10 -7.37
N ILE A 81 6.62 -7.44 -7.65
CA ILE A 81 6.26 -8.64 -8.43
C ILE A 81 6.84 -8.57 -9.85
N VAL A 82 6.81 -7.40 -10.49
CA VAL A 82 7.34 -7.22 -11.86
C VAL A 82 8.85 -6.90 -11.90
N GLY A 83 9.50 -6.75 -10.75
CA GLY A 83 10.94 -6.47 -10.64
C GLY A 83 11.33 -5.02 -10.96
N GLN A 84 10.43 -4.07 -10.77
CA GLN A 84 10.67 -2.64 -10.98
C GLN A 84 11.03 -1.93 -9.65
N PRO A 85 11.84 -0.86 -9.69
CA PRO A 85 12.05 0.00 -8.52
C PRO A 85 10.73 0.56 -7.99
N VAL A 86 10.53 0.47 -6.68
CA VAL A 86 9.33 1.01 -6.02
C VAL A 86 9.46 2.52 -5.84
N SER A 87 8.38 3.27 -6.09
CA SER A 87 8.27 4.73 -5.85
C SER A 87 8.20 5.09 -4.35
N LEU A 88 9.10 4.55 -3.54
CA LEU A 88 9.23 4.81 -2.10
C LEU A 88 10.72 4.91 -1.72
N GLY A 89 11.04 5.75 -0.74
CA GLY A 89 12.42 5.93 -0.29
C GLY A 89 13.28 6.52 -1.41
N THR A 90 14.40 5.86 -1.74
CA THR A 90 15.31 6.32 -2.81
C THR A 90 14.68 6.29 -4.20
N GLY A 91 13.72 5.39 -4.44
CA GLY A 91 12.98 5.32 -5.71
C GLY A 91 11.97 6.46 -5.89
N ALA A 92 11.73 7.29 -4.88
CA ALA A 92 10.87 8.47 -4.99
C ALA A 92 11.59 9.70 -5.57
N VAL A 93 12.90 9.60 -5.83
CA VAL A 93 13.71 10.70 -6.37
C VAL A 93 14.20 10.33 -7.77
N THR A 94 14.11 11.27 -8.71
CA THR A 94 14.69 11.13 -10.04
C THR A 94 15.86 12.09 -10.20
N LEU A 95 16.99 11.59 -10.68
CA LEU A 95 18.19 12.38 -10.93
C LEU A 95 18.25 12.77 -12.41
N TYR A 96 18.60 14.02 -12.66
CA TYR A 96 18.85 14.52 -14.00
C TYR A 96 20.20 15.24 -14.01
N TYR A 97 20.97 15.05 -15.06
CA TYR A 97 22.24 15.74 -15.30
C TYR A 97 22.13 16.51 -16.61
N ILE A 98 22.47 17.79 -16.57
CA ILE A 98 22.51 18.67 -17.73
C ILE A 98 23.99 18.93 -18.02
N PRO A 99 24.57 18.37 -19.10
CA PRO A 99 25.97 18.62 -19.44
C PRO A 99 26.18 20.07 -19.86
N GLU A 100 27.29 20.68 -19.43
CA GLU A 100 27.74 21.98 -19.94
C GLU A 100 28.22 21.82 -21.40
N GLU A 101 27.79 22.72 -22.29
CA GLU A 101 28.34 22.80 -23.65
C GLU A 101 29.78 23.32 -23.56
N ASN A 102 30.75 22.48 -23.95
CA ASN A 102 32.12 22.94 -24.18
C ASN A 102 32.10 23.87 -25.41
N GLU A 103 32.27 25.17 -25.20
CA GLU A 103 32.66 26.09 -26.26
C GLU A 103 34.05 25.67 -26.77
N ALA A 104 34.09 25.07 -27.95
CA ALA A 104 35.30 24.69 -28.68
C ALA A 104 35.92 25.90 -29.41
#